data_AF-A0A093RBL4-F1
#
_entry.id   AF-A0A093RBL4-F1
#
_cell.length_a   1.000
_cell.length_b   1.000
_cell.length_c   1.000
_cell.angle_alpha   90.00
_cell.angle_beta   90.00
_cell.angle_gamma   90.00
#
_symmetry.space_group_name_H-M   'P 1'
#
loop_
_entity.id
_entity.type
_entity.pdbx_description
1 polymer ?
#
loop_
_entity_poly.entity_id
_entity_poly.type
_entity_poly.pdbx_seq_one_letter_code
_entity_poly.pdbx_strand_id
1 'polypeptide(L)'
;YGGMGLDFSYNMAVAEELGNIHCGGIPMAIGVQAGMATPALTRFGSDELKKEFLVPTIAGDFVACLGISEAGAGSDVANIKTKAVRKGDEYVINGGKMWTTSGCQADWMCLLANTSEGPPHRNKSLICLPMNLPGIHIAKKIDKLGMRSSDTAQIFFEDVRVPTKNLIGEEGNGFTYQMLQFQEERLWAVAT
;
A
#
# COMPACT_ATOMS: atom_id res chain seq x y z
N TYR A 1 7.60 10.57 14.38
CA TYR A 1 7.55 10.91 12.94
C TYR A 1 6.48 11.97 12.60
N GLY A 2 6.00 12.78 13.56
CA GLY A 2 5.05 13.87 13.28
C GLY A 2 3.56 13.52 13.50
N GLY A 3 3.23 12.26 13.77
CA GLY A 3 1.86 11.85 14.11
C GLY A 3 1.49 12.06 15.58
N MET A 4 0.22 11.85 15.92
CA MET A 4 -0.32 12.11 17.27
C MET A 4 0.08 11.06 18.33
N GLY A 5 0.67 9.93 17.93
CA GLY A 5 1.13 8.89 18.87
C GLY A 5 0.02 8.19 19.66
N LEU A 6 -1.20 8.20 19.13
CA LEU A 6 -2.39 7.62 19.76
C LEU A 6 -2.46 6.10 19.50
N ASP A 7 -3.20 5.40 20.36
CA ASP A 7 -3.49 3.98 20.16
C ASP A 7 -4.58 3.75 19.09
N PHE A 8 -4.83 2.48 18.77
CA PHE A 8 -5.77 2.09 17.71
C PHE A 8 -7.24 2.48 18.00
N SER A 9 -7.64 2.66 19.26
CA SER A 9 -9.04 3.03 19.59
C SER A 9 -9.41 4.39 19.00
N TYR A 10 -8.45 5.31 18.89
CA TYR A 10 -8.66 6.61 18.27
C TYR A 10 -8.89 6.51 16.75
N ASN A 11 -8.27 5.53 16.07
CA ASN A 11 -8.58 5.29 14.66
C ASN A 11 -10.04 4.85 14.47
N MET A 12 -10.60 4.09 15.41
CA MET A 12 -12.01 3.69 15.35
C MET A 12 -12.95 4.86 15.62
N ALA A 13 -12.66 5.67 16.64
CA ALA A 13 -13.45 6.88 16.90
C ALA A 13 -13.46 7.83 15.69
N VAL A 14 -12.30 8.02 15.03
CA VAL A 14 -12.23 8.82 13.79
C VAL A 14 -13.00 8.17 12.65
N ALA A 15 -12.91 6.84 12.49
CA ALA A 15 -13.64 6.12 11.45
C ALA A 15 -15.16 6.27 11.60
N GLU A 16 -15.69 6.11 12.82
CA GLU A 16 -17.12 6.28 13.13
C GLU A 16 -17.60 7.70 12.76
N GLU A 17 -16.82 8.73 13.11
CA GLU A 17 -17.17 10.11 12.76
C GLU A 17 -17.10 10.38 11.26
N LEU A 18 -16.12 9.81 10.55
CA LEU A 18 -16.03 9.92 9.10
C LEU A 18 -17.18 9.16 8.38
N GLY A 19 -17.74 8.11 9.01
CA GLY A 19 -18.92 7.39 8.51
C GLY A 19 -20.19 8.25 8.43
N ASN A 20 -20.26 9.34 9.21
CA ASN A 20 -21.35 10.32 9.12
C ASN A 20 -21.28 11.18 7.84
N ILE A 21 -20.20 11.11 7.07
CA ILE A 21 -20.06 11.85 5.82
C ILE A 21 -20.89 11.19 4.71
N HIS A 22 -21.79 11.95 4.09
CA HIS A 22 -22.57 11.53 2.91
C HIS A 22 -21.75 11.46 1.60
N CYS A 23 -20.50 11.01 1.68
CA CYS A 23 -19.56 10.86 0.58
C CYS A 23 -18.51 9.80 0.95
N GLY A 24 -18.87 8.51 0.88
CA GLY A 24 -18.01 7.41 1.34
C GLY A 24 -16.63 7.31 0.67
N GLY A 25 -16.39 7.99 -0.45
CA GLY A 25 -15.06 8.04 -1.07
C GLY A 25 -14.02 8.78 -0.22
N ILE A 26 -14.45 9.74 0.62
CA ILE A 26 -13.56 10.45 1.55
C ILE A 26 -13.03 9.52 2.67
N PRO A 27 -13.89 8.88 3.50
CA PRO A 27 -13.42 7.92 4.51
C PRO A 27 -12.62 6.77 3.90
N MET A 28 -12.97 6.32 2.70
CA MET A 28 -12.20 5.30 1.99
C MET A 28 -10.76 5.74 1.67
N ALA A 29 -10.58 6.95 1.12
CA ALA A 29 -9.25 7.47 0.80
C ALA A 29 -8.41 7.71 2.06
N ILE A 30 -9.01 8.26 3.12
CA ILE A 30 -8.35 8.48 4.42
C ILE A 30 -7.96 7.14 5.06
N GLY A 31 -8.86 6.15 5.02
CA GLY A 31 -8.60 4.81 5.55
C GLY A 31 -7.45 4.13 4.85
N VAL A 32 -7.33 4.27 3.52
CA VAL A 32 -6.19 3.74 2.78
C VAL A 32 -4.89 4.44 3.17
N GLN A 33 -4.89 5.77 3.24
CA GLN A 33 -3.73 6.58 3.63
C GLN A 33 -3.20 6.19 5.02
N ALA A 34 -4.06 6.22 6.04
CA ALA A 34 -3.66 6.10 7.44
C ALA A 34 -3.72 4.67 7.98
N GLY A 35 -4.65 3.85 7.49
CA GLY A 35 -4.97 2.54 8.05
C GLY A 35 -4.53 1.34 7.21
N MET A 36 -4.09 1.54 5.96
CA MET A 36 -3.74 0.42 5.05
C MET A 36 -2.34 0.55 4.46
N ALA A 37 -2.00 1.69 3.85
CA ALA A 37 -0.72 1.87 3.16
C ALA A 37 0.46 2.12 4.12
N THR A 38 0.25 2.85 5.20
CA THR A 38 1.30 3.28 6.14
C THR A 38 1.60 2.35 7.33
N PRO A 39 0.70 1.49 7.85
CA PRO A 39 0.97 0.78 9.11
C PRO A 39 2.17 -0.17 9.09
N ALA A 40 2.42 -0.89 7.98
CA ALA A 40 3.61 -1.75 7.87
C ALA A 40 4.91 -0.92 7.94
N LEU A 41 4.95 0.22 7.25
CA LEU A 41 6.08 1.14 7.31
C LEU A 41 6.26 1.68 8.74
N THR A 42 5.17 2.06 9.41
CA THR A 42 5.20 2.54 10.80
C THR A 42 5.76 1.48 11.77
N ARG A 43 5.38 0.21 11.61
CA ARG A 43 5.77 -0.88 12.52
C ARG A 43 7.16 -1.44 12.22
N PHE A 44 7.45 -1.68 10.95
CA PHE A 44 8.60 -2.50 10.54
C PHE A 44 9.65 -1.75 9.72
N GLY A 45 9.35 -0.53 9.26
CA GLY A 45 10.30 0.28 8.49
C GLY A 45 11.50 0.75 9.30
N SER A 46 12.64 0.95 8.62
CA SER A 46 13.80 1.61 9.19
C SER A 46 13.54 3.10 9.45
N ASP A 47 14.39 3.73 10.26
CA ASP A 47 14.25 5.15 10.57
C ASP A 47 14.44 6.04 9.33
N GLU A 48 15.34 5.65 8.42
CA GLU A 48 15.55 6.31 7.14
C GLU A 48 14.29 6.22 6.28
N LEU A 49 13.71 5.03 6.16
CA LEU A 49 12.52 4.81 5.35
C LEU A 49 11.31 5.56 5.91
N LYS A 50 11.16 5.61 7.24
CA LYS A 50 10.11 6.40 7.89
C LYS A 50 10.33 7.90 7.68
N LYS A 51 11.56 8.40 7.71
CA LYS A 51 11.83 9.82 7.38
C LYS A 51 11.51 10.13 5.92
N GLU A 52 11.87 9.24 5.00
CA GLU A 52 11.69 9.45 3.55
C GLU A 52 10.22 9.36 3.12
N PHE A 53 9.46 8.40 3.62
CA PHE A 53 8.09 8.15 3.18
C PHE A 53 7.03 8.48 4.23
N LEU A 54 7.23 8.09 5.49
CA LEU A 54 6.17 8.21 6.50
C LEU A 54 5.95 9.65 6.96
N VAL A 55 7.03 10.40 7.21
CA VAL A 55 6.94 11.81 7.66
C VAL A 55 6.14 12.69 6.68
N PRO A 56 6.46 12.77 5.38
CA PRO A 56 5.67 13.58 4.44
C PRO A 56 4.24 13.04 4.25
N THR A 57 4.04 11.72 4.37
CA THR A 57 2.69 11.12 4.31
C THR A 57 1.82 11.54 5.50
N ILE A 58 2.40 11.64 6.70
CA ILE A 58 1.72 12.14 7.90
C ILE A 58 1.45 13.64 7.81
N ALA A 59 2.38 14.41 7.23
CA ALA A 59 2.20 15.85 7.03
C ALA A 59 1.09 16.18 6.01
N GLY A 60 0.69 15.20 5.19
CA GLY A 60 -0.27 15.38 4.09
C GLY A 60 0.37 15.84 2.78
N ASP A 61 1.70 15.90 2.73
CA ASP A 61 2.45 16.26 1.52
C ASP A 61 2.47 15.11 0.51
N PHE A 62 2.45 13.85 0.99
CA PHE A 62 2.41 12.66 0.15
C PHE A 62 1.09 11.90 0.30
N VAL A 63 0.54 11.46 -0.84
CA VAL A 63 -0.53 10.48 -0.92
C VAL A 63 0.08 9.08 -1.08
N ALA A 64 -0.36 8.14 -0.23
CA ALA A 64 0.05 6.74 -0.28
C ALA A 64 -1.09 5.86 -0.81
N CYS A 65 -0.73 4.86 -1.61
CA CYS A 65 -1.66 3.80 -2.00
C CYS A 65 -1.16 2.41 -1.59
N LEU A 66 -2.07 1.44 -1.60
CA LEU A 66 -1.77 0.05 -1.27
C LEU A 66 -1.82 -0.83 -2.54
N GLY A 67 -0.73 -1.56 -2.80
CA GLY A 67 -0.56 -2.39 -3.99
C GLY A 67 -0.53 -3.89 -3.69
N ILE A 68 -1.68 -4.50 -3.38
CA ILE A 68 -1.77 -5.94 -3.08
C ILE A 68 -2.45 -6.70 -4.20
N SER A 69 -3.73 -6.42 -4.43
CA SER A 69 -4.60 -7.17 -5.33
C SER A 69 -4.13 -7.08 -6.79
N GLU A 70 -4.32 -8.18 -7.50
CA GLU A 70 -4.00 -8.35 -8.92
C GLU A 70 -5.21 -8.90 -9.66
N ALA A 71 -5.21 -8.80 -11.00
CA ALA A 71 -6.30 -9.30 -11.82
C ALA A 71 -6.61 -10.80 -11.57
N GLY A 72 -5.57 -11.61 -11.28
CA GLY A 72 -5.69 -13.03 -10.97
C GLY A 72 -5.63 -13.39 -9.48
N ALA A 73 -5.49 -12.42 -8.57
CA ALA A 73 -5.31 -12.67 -7.14
C ALA A 73 -5.89 -11.53 -6.29
N GLY A 74 -7.11 -11.74 -5.78
CA GLY A 74 -7.78 -10.86 -4.81
C GLY A 74 -7.80 -11.48 -3.43
N SER A 75 -8.74 -12.40 -3.21
CA SER A 75 -8.88 -13.13 -1.93
C SER A 75 -7.67 -14.03 -1.62
N ASP A 76 -7.08 -14.64 -2.65
CA ASP A 76 -5.89 -15.47 -2.53
C ASP A 76 -4.61 -14.65 -2.75
N VAL A 77 -4.28 -13.82 -1.76
CA VAL A 77 -3.08 -12.95 -1.78
C VAL A 77 -1.78 -13.76 -1.86
N ALA A 78 -1.79 -15.02 -1.44
CA ALA A 78 -0.60 -15.87 -1.54
C ALA A 78 -0.22 -16.16 -3.01
N ASN A 79 -1.16 -16.04 -3.94
CA ASN A 79 -0.98 -16.36 -5.36
C ASN A 79 -0.72 -15.16 -6.28
N ILE A 80 -0.46 -13.96 -5.73
CA ILE A 80 -0.01 -12.80 -6.52
C ILE A 80 1.24 -13.14 -7.35
N LYS A 81 1.39 -12.49 -8.51
CA LYS A 81 2.41 -12.76 -9.52
C LYS A 81 3.42 -11.63 -9.71
N THR A 82 3.13 -10.41 -9.26
CA THR A 82 4.12 -9.30 -9.31
C THR A 82 5.42 -9.75 -8.65
N LYS A 83 6.55 -9.52 -9.32
CA LYS A 83 7.89 -9.91 -8.88
C LYS A 83 8.75 -8.69 -8.66
N ALA A 84 9.64 -8.76 -7.67
CA ALA A 84 10.68 -7.80 -7.39
C ALA A 84 12.02 -8.55 -7.33
N VAL A 85 12.78 -8.56 -8.42
CA VAL A 85 14.02 -9.33 -8.52
C VAL A 85 15.20 -8.45 -8.12
N ARG A 86 15.94 -8.85 -7.08
CA ARG A 86 17.14 -8.14 -6.65
C ARG A 86 18.23 -8.20 -7.72
N LYS A 87 18.77 -7.05 -8.12
CA LYS A 87 19.93 -6.88 -9.01
C LYS A 87 20.89 -5.87 -8.37
N GLY A 88 21.87 -6.38 -7.63
CA GLY A 88 22.78 -5.53 -6.86
C GLY A 88 22.05 -4.85 -5.69
N ASP A 89 22.11 -3.53 -5.66
CA ASP A 89 21.47 -2.67 -4.65
C ASP A 89 20.05 -2.23 -5.03
N GLU A 90 19.50 -2.69 -6.16
CA GLU A 90 18.14 -2.40 -6.63
C GLU A 90 17.27 -3.67 -6.71
N TYR A 91 15.95 -3.49 -6.63
CA TYR A 91 14.96 -4.42 -7.13
C TYR A 91 14.50 -3.98 -8.52
N VAL A 92 14.32 -4.94 -9.42
CA VAL A 92 13.62 -4.75 -10.71
C VAL A 92 12.24 -5.37 -10.60
N ILE A 93 11.22 -4.53 -10.71
CA ILE A 93 9.82 -4.91 -10.49
C ILE A 93 9.08 -5.05 -11.81
N ASN A 94 8.40 -6.18 -11.96
CA ASN A 94 7.54 -6.48 -13.10
C ASN A 94 6.22 -7.10 -12.65
N GLY A 95 5.11 -6.67 -13.25
CA GLY A 95 3.79 -7.19 -12.94
C GLY A 95 2.70 -6.13 -13.02
N GLY A 96 1.71 -6.22 -12.14
CA GLY A 96 0.64 -5.22 -12.10
C GLY A 96 -0.29 -5.40 -10.91
N LYS A 97 -0.92 -4.29 -10.53
CA LYS A 97 -1.91 -4.20 -9.47
C LYS A 97 -3.25 -3.74 -10.02
N MET A 98 -4.30 -4.16 -9.32
CA MET A 98 -5.68 -3.93 -9.69
C MET A 98 -6.44 -3.44 -8.46
N TRP A 99 -7.44 -2.57 -8.68
CA TRP A 99 -8.25 -1.99 -7.61
C TRP A 99 -7.45 -1.14 -6.62
N THR A 100 -6.39 -0.47 -7.08
CA THR A 100 -5.54 0.36 -6.22
C THR A 100 -6.21 1.70 -5.92
N THR A 101 -6.82 1.83 -4.75
CA THR A 101 -7.35 3.10 -4.23
C THR A 101 -6.24 4.15 -4.13
N SER A 102 -6.54 5.39 -4.53
CA SER A 102 -5.59 6.51 -4.61
C SER A 102 -4.45 6.33 -5.61
N GLY A 103 -4.46 5.26 -6.42
CA GLY A 103 -3.35 4.90 -7.30
C GLY A 103 -3.09 5.87 -8.47
N CYS A 104 -4.04 6.73 -8.83
CA CYS A 104 -3.85 7.75 -9.86
C CYS A 104 -3.08 8.98 -9.35
N GLN A 105 -3.08 9.22 -8.04
CA GLN A 105 -2.53 10.42 -7.42
C GLN A 105 -1.44 10.12 -6.37
N ALA A 106 -1.19 8.85 -6.07
CA ALA A 106 -0.22 8.45 -5.07
C ALA A 106 1.20 8.87 -5.45
N ASP A 107 1.93 9.42 -4.48
CA ASP A 107 3.36 9.68 -4.55
C ASP A 107 4.17 8.40 -4.34
N TRP A 108 3.65 7.48 -3.52
CA TRP A 108 4.25 6.17 -3.33
C TRP A 108 3.20 5.07 -3.07
N MET A 109 3.60 3.83 -3.32
CA MET A 109 2.80 2.63 -3.10
C MET A 109 3.48 1.75 -2.05
N CYS A 110 2.71 1.27 -1.08
CA CYS A 110 3.08 0.10 -0.28
C CYS A 110 2.83 -1.16 -1.13
N LEU A 111 3.86 -1.61 -1.84
CA LEU A 111 3.76 -2.69 -2.83
C LEU A 111 4.07 -4.04 -2.17
N LEU A 112 3.19 -5.03 -2.34
CA LEU A 112 3.50 -6.43 -2.10
C LEU A 112 3.93 -7.13 -3.39
N ALA A 113 5.15 -7.67 -3.40
CA ALA A 113 5.70 -8.39 -4.54
C ALA A 113 6.46 -9.65 -4.10
N ASN A 114 6.52 -10.67 -4.96
CA ASN A 114 7.37 -11.84 -4.74
C ASN A 114 8.85 -11.43 -4.90
N THR A 115 9.65 -11.57 -3.86
CA THR A 115 11.09 -11.25 -3.86
C THR A 115 11.97 -12.50 -3.90
N SER A 116 11.40 -13.67 -3.63
CA SER A 116 12.11 -14.94 -3.69
C SER A 116 11.22 -16.08 -4.18
N GLU A 117 11.85 -17.20 -4.50
CA GLU A 117 11.17 -18.48 -4.70
C GLU A 117 10.97 -19.17 -3.34
N GLY A 118 10.01 -20.10 -3.25
CA GLY A 118 9.74 -20.86 -2.03
C GLY A 118 8.28 -20.80 -1.56
N PRO A 119 8.01 -21.08 -0.28
CA PRO A 119 6.65 -21.13 0.25
C PRO A 119 5.89 -19.81 0.01
N PRO A 120 4.66 -19.83 -0.54
CA PRO A 120 3.90 -18.63 -0.89
C PRO A 120 3.68 -17.60 0.23
N HIS A 121 3.77 -18.02 1.50
CA HIS A 121 3.60 -17.15 2.65
C HIS A 121 4.92 -16.56 3.19
N ARG A 122 6.06 -16.91 2.59
CA ARG A 122 7.42 -16.51 3.02
C ARG A 122 8.30 -16.00 1.88
N ASN A 123 7.71 -15.72 0.72
CA ASN A 123 8.43 -15.38 -0.50
C ASN A 123 8.09 -13.98 -1.04
N LYS A 124 7.35 -13.18 -0.26
CA LYS A 124 6.87 -11.85 -0.63
C LYS A 124 7.39 -10.81 0.33
N SER A 125 7.61 -9.60 -0.17
CA SER A 125 8.06 -8.46 0.62
C SER A 125 7.19 -7.24 0.36
N LEU A 126 7.14 -6.35 1.36
CA LEU A 126 6.56 -5.02 1.21
C LEU A 126 7.66 -4.01 0.84
N ILE A 127 7.38 -3.15 -0.12
CA ILE A 127 8.34 -2.17 -0.65
C ILE A 127 7.65 -0.80 -0.73
N CYS A 128 8.29 0.25 -0.23
CA CYS A 128 7.92 1.63 -0.54
C CYS A 128 8.31 1.94 -1.98
N LEU A 129 7.37 1.89 -2.92
CA LEU A 129 7.61 2.15 -4.34
C LEU A 129 7.20 3.59 -4.69
N PRO A 130 8.16 4.51 -4.97
CA PRO A 130 7.81 5.82 -5.52
C PRO A 130 7.09 5.68 -6.87
N MET A 131 5.96 6.36 -7.03
CA MET A 131 5.05 6.17 -8.15
C MET A 131 5.44 6.95 -9.41
N ASN A 132 6.45 7.81 -9.32
CA ASN A 132 7.00 8.59 -10.43
C ASN A 132 8.18 7.90 -11.14
N LEU A 133 8.53 6.67 -10.76
CA LEU A 133 9.65 5.95 -11.37
C LEU A 133 9.32 5.50 -12.81
N PRO A 134 10.31 5.50 -13.72
CA PRO A 134 10.13 4.95 -15.07
C PRO A 134 9.65 3.50 -15.04
N GLY A 135 8.78 3.14 -15.99
CA GLY A 135 8.19 1.81 -16.11
C GLY A 135 6.90 1.60 -15.29
N ILE A 136 6.48 2.59 -14.50
CA ILE A 136 5.18 2.59 -13.84
C ILE A 136 4.13 3.16 -14.80
N HIS A 137 3.10 2.37 -15.08
CA HIS A 137 2.03 2.73 -16.01
C HIS A 137 0.67 2.65 -15.33
N ILE A 138 0.06 3.80 -15.07
CA ILE A 138 -1.34 3.90 -14.63
C ILE A 138 -2.22 3.66 -15.87
N ALA A 139 -2.65 2.42 -16.08
CA ALA A 139 -3.35 2.00 -17.30
C ALA A 139 -4.70 2.69 -17.46
N LYS A 140 -5.46 2.80 -16.37
CA LYS A 140 -6.73 3.51 -16.34
C LYS A 140 -7.16 3.86 -14.91
N LYS A 141 -7.88 4.97 -14.79
CA LYS A 141 -8.81 5.21 -13.68
C LYS A 141 -10.06 4.37 -13.90
N ILE A 142 -10.43 3.56 -12.92
CA ILE A 142 -11.59 2.67 -12.99
C ILE A 142 -12.86 3.49 -12.71
N ASP A 143 -13.81 3.41 -13.63
CA ASP A 143 -15.16 3.95 -13.43
C ASP A 143 -15.96 2.98 -12.55
N LYS A 144 -16.49 3.49 -11.43
CA LYS A 144 -17.09 2.69 -10.35
C LYS A 144 -18.55 3.09 -10.13
N LEU A 145 -19.35 2.14 -9.65
CA LEU A 145 -20.74 2.39 -9.23
C LEU A 145 -20.83 3.49 -8.15
N GLY A 146 -19.94 3.46 -7.15
CA GLY A 146 -19.88 4.39 -6.03
C GLY A 146 -18.45 4.82 -5.70
N MET A 147 -18.28 5.54 -4.60
CA MET A 147 -16.97 6.05 -4.12
C MET A 147 -16.19 6.80 -5.21
N ARG A 148 -16.92 7.57 -6.04
CA ARG A 148 -16.39 8.19 -7.27
C ARG A 148 -15.39 9.32 -7.02
N SER A 149 -15.43 9.92 -5.82
CA SER A 149 -14.46 10.93 -5.36
C SER A 149 -13.09 10.34 -5.01
N SER A 150 -13.03 9.05 -4.67
CA SER A 150 -11.78 8.30 -4.51
C SER A 150 -11.40 7.66 -5.85
N ASP A 151 -10.22 7.94 -6.37
CA ASP A 151 -9.75 7.26 -7.57
C ASP A 151 -9.35 5.81 -7.25
N THR A 152 -9.45 4.97 -8.27
CA THR A 152 -9.02 3.57 -8.17
C THR A 152 -8.38 3.22 -9.50
N ALA A 153 -7.17 2.65 -9.45
CA ALA A 153 -6.35 2.45 -10.63
C ALA A 153 -6.11 0.97 -10.93
N GLN A 154 -5.90 0.68 -12.22
CA GLN A 154 -5.13 -0.46 -12.67
C GLN A 154 -3.74 0.02 -13.04
N ILE A 155 -2.70 -0.64 -12.53
CA ILE A 155 -1.31 -0.19 -12.64
C ILE A 155 -0.45 -1.35 -13.11
N PHE A 156 0.45 -1.10 -14.07
CA PHE A 156 1.45 -2.05 -14.54
C PHE A 156 2.87 -1.57 -14.23
N PHE A 157 3.78 -2.53 -14.07
CA PHE A 157 5.19 -2.29 -13.83
C PHE A 157 5.99 -3.03 -14.90
N GLU A 158 6.83 -2.29 -15.61
CA GLU A 158 7.76 -2.79 -16.63
C GLU A 158 9.19 -2.34 -16.28
N ASP A 159 10.00 -3.28 -15.80
CA ASP A 159 11.39 -3.06 -15.39
C ASP A 159 11.62 -1.86 -14.44
N VAL A 160 10.68 -1.64 -13.53
CA VAL A 160 10.75 -0.54 -12.55
C VAL A 160 11.90 -0.81 -11.57
N ARG A 161 12.85 0.11 -11.47
CA ARG A 161 14.01 0.00 -10.58
C ARG A 161 13.79 0.78 -9.30
N VAL A 162 13.92 0.12 -8.16
CA VAL A 162 13.80 0.73 -6.83
C VAL A 162 14.95 0.27 -5.93
N PRO A 163 15.57 1.16 -5.13
CA PRO A 163 16.61 0.74 -4.21
C PRO A 163 16.14 -0.34 -3.23
N THR A 164 17.00 -1.31 -2.92
CA THR A 164 16.70 -2.38 -1.96
C THR A 164 16.48 -1.87 -0.54
N LYS A 165 17.01 -0.68 -0.21
CA LYS A 165 16.73 0.03 1.04
C LYS A 165 15.26 0.44 1.19
N ASN A 166 14.45 0.41 0.13
CA ASN A 166 13.02 0.71 0.17
C ASN A 166 12.17 -0.46 0.69
N LEU A 167 12.81 -1.59 1.02
CA LEU A 167 12.18 -2.72 1.69
C LEU A 167 11.62 -2.32 3.06
N ILE A 168 10.37 -2.68 3.32
CA ILE A 168 9.74 -2.51 4.64
C ILE A 168 9.98 -3.77 5.46
N GLY A 169 10.74 -3.64 6.55
CA GLY A 169 11.08 -4.75 7.43
C GLY A 169 12.02 -5.76 6.76
N GLU A 170 11.75 -7.04 6.95
CA GLU A 170 12.59 -8.12 6.45
C GLU A 170 12.07 -8.72 5.14
N GLU A 171 13.00 -9.10 4.25
CA GLU A 171 12.69 -9.72 2.98
C GLU A 171 12.02 -11.08 3.18
N GLY A 172 10.90 -11.32 2.50
CA GLY A 172 10.09 -12.53 2.64
C GLY A 172 8.98 -12.47 3.70
N ASN A 173 8.98 -11.44 4.57
CA ASN A 173 7.97 -11.28 5.63
C ASN A 173 6.76 -10.42 5.23
N GLY A 174 6.70 -9.94 3.98
CA GLY A 174 5.64 -9.05 3.51
C GLY A 174 4.24 -9.65 3.58
N PHE A 175 4.09 -10.96 3.35
CA PHE A 175 2.79 -11.63 3.51
C PHE A 175 2.30 -11.56 4.96
N THR A 176 3.18 -11.86 5.92
CA THR A 176 2.87 -11.79 7.36
C THR A 176 2.48 -10.38 7.78
N TYR A 177 3.26 -9.38 7.36
CA TYR A 177 2.95 -7.98 7.64
C TYR A 177 1.57 -7.57 7.09
N GLN A 178 1.25 -7.97 5.85
CA GLN A 178 -0.04 -7.69 5.25
C GLN A 178 -1.20 -8.37 5.98
N MET A 179 -1.03 -9.62 6.42
CA MET A 179 -2.07 -10.33 7.17
C MET A 179 -2.39 -9.68 8.52
N LEU A 180 -1.39 -9.07 9.17
CA LEU A 180 -1.60 -8.30 10.39
C LEU A 180 -2.42 -7.03 10.10
N GLN A 181 -2.09 -6.32 9.02
CA GLN A 181 -2.82 -5.10 8.62
C GLN A 181 -4.27 -5.37 8.24
N PHE A 182 -4.54 -6.48 7.55
CA PHE A 182 -5.89 -6.87 7.15
C PHE A 182 -6.88 -7.04 8.32
N GLN A 183 -6.40 -7.30 9.54
CA GLN A 183 -7.28 -7.37 10.71
C GLN A 183 -7.78 -5.98 11.11
N GLU A 184 -6.91 -4.98 11.05
CA GLU A 184 -7.21 -3.60 11.46
C GLU A 184 -8.04 -2.86 10.41
N GLU A 185 -7.72 -3.03 9.12
CA GLU A 185 -8.46 -2.37 8.05
C GLU A 185 -9.93 -2.83 7.96
N ARG A 186 -10.21 -4.07 8.39
CA ARG A 186 -11.58 -4.59 8.45
C ARG A 186 -12.41 -3.89 9.51
N LEU A 187 -11.79 -3.49 10.63
CA LEU A 187 -12.49 -2.71 11.66
C LEU A 187 -12.81 -1.31 11.14
N TRP A 188 -11.88 -0.68 10.40
CA TRP A 188 -12.13 0.59 9.71
C TRP A 188 -13.33 0.50 8.77
N ALA A 189 -13.36 -0.52 7.91
CA ALA A 189 -14.44 -0.69 6.93
C ALA A 189 -15.82 -0.93 7.54
N VAL A 190 -15.90 -1.41 8.79
CA VAL A 190 -17.17 -1.57 9.52
C VAL A 190 -17.59 -0.26 10.19
N ALA A 191 -16.63 0.55 10.62
CA ALA A 191 -16.90 1.81 11.31
C ALA A 191 -17.29 2.96 10.38
N THR A 192 -16.82 2.95 9.12
CA THR A 192 -17.13 3.97 8.09
C THR A 192 -18.29 3.57 7.18
#